data_AF-A0A9E2L6A9-F1
#
_entry.id   AF-A0A9E2L6A9-F1
#
_cell.length_a   1.000
_cell.length_b   1.000
_cell.length_c   1.000
_cell.angle_alpha   90.00
_cell.angle_beta   90.00
_cell.angle_gamma   90.00
#
_symmetry.space_group_name_H-M   'P 1'
#
loop_
_entity.id
_entity.type
_entity.pdbx_description
1 polymer ?
#
loop_
_entity_poly.entity_id
_entity_poly.type
_entity_poly.pdbx_seq_one_letter_code
_entity_poly.pdbx_strand_id
1 'polypeptide(L)'
;MGDIILRGWNWCKRIRHRKGYGVHSPSDFFFITNVVYEQQPFYAYSSLHHLRRVVAFLPHYREKVDKFLFRLVNYLQPSVLFEVGTGSGISVRYMLEARNEMSVYTFAEQCQEAVKRILSAKPAVEYLEGSWQEKVKELTGKGVVPDLVHIAYTADYEKVFEELLPFAGPNTCFIIGKPYLNGEKKRWWKSVVRDPRTGVTFDLYDIGIVFFDKKRAKEHRIVNFL
;
A
#
# COMPACT_ATOMS: atom_id res chain seq x y z
N MET A 1 -1.47 -1.16 -25.53
CA MET A 1 -0.90 0.08 -26.11
C MET A 1 -1.40 1.35 -25.41
N GLY A 2 -2.69 1.44 -25.00
CA GLY A 2 -3.25 2.63 -24.34
C GLY A 2 -2.69 3.01 -22.96
N ASP A 3 -2.32 2.04 -22.11
CA ASP A 3 -1.85 2.33 -20.74
C ASP A 3 -0.47 3.03 -20.71
N ILE A 4 0.44 2.67 -21.63
CA ILE A 4 1.77 3.30 -21.72
C ILE A 4 1.65 4.78 -22.14
N ILE A 5 0.81 5.08 -23.12
CA ILE A 5 0.57 6.45 -23.61
C ILE A 5 -0.08 7.29 -22.51
N LEU A 6 -1.11 6.75 -21.85
CA LEU A 6 -1.79 7.42 -20.74
C LEU A 6 -0.83 7.70 -19.57
N ARG A 7 0.05 6.75 -19.24
CA ARG A 7 1.07 6.92 -18.21
C ARG A 7 2.11 7.95 -18.59
N GLY A 8 2.59 7.96 -19.84
CA GLY A 8 3.50 8.99 -20.35
C GLY A 8 2.89 10.39 -20.25
N TRP A 9 1.61 10.53 -20.65
CA TRP A 9 0.86 11.78 -20.50
C TRP A 9 0.70 12.21 -19.04
N ASN A 10 0.32 11.29 -18.16
CA ASN A 10 0.19 11.58 -16.73
C ASN A 10 1.54 11.91 -16.08
N TRP A 11 2.64 11.31 -16.55
CA TRP A 11 3.98 11.63 -16.10
C TRP A 11 4.35 13.06 -16.48
N CYS A 12 4.08 13.47 -17.72
CA CYS A 12 4.29 14.85 -18.18
C CYS A 12 3.47 15.85 -17.36
N LYS A 13 2.18 15.55 -17.12
CA LYS A 13 1.31 16.38 -16.25
C LYS A 13 1.85 16.53 -14.84
N ARG A 14 2.57 15.53 -14.33
CA ARG A 14 3.11 15.52 -12.96
C ARG A 14 4.59 15.93 -12.89
N ILE A 15 5.22 16.37 -13.98
CA ILE A 15 6.69 16.59 -14.02
C ILE A 15 7.19 17.57 -12.96
N ARG A 16 6.38 18.59 -12.61
CA ARG A 16 6.69 19.59 -11.58
C ARG A 16 6.66 19.04 -10.15
N HIS A 17 6.11 17.83 -9.96
CA HIS A 17 5.98 17.15 -8.67
C HIS A 17 7.03 16.05 -8.47
N ARG A 18 8.20 16.20 -9.10
CA ARG A 18 9.31 15.26 -8.95
C ARG A 18 10.17 15.62 -7.74
N LYS A 19 10.78 14.61 -7.11
CA LYS A 19 11.86 14.76 -6.11
C LYS A 19 11.59 15.81 -5.02
N GLY A 20 10.34 16.00 -4.60
CA GLY A 20 9.99 16.92 -3.52
C GLY A 20 10.03 18.41 -3.91
N TYR A 21 10.09 18.77 -5.19
CA TYR A 21 9.98 20.18 -5.61
C TYR A 21 8.69 20.83 -5.07
N GLY A 22 8.84 21.98 -4.41
CA GLY A 22 7.74 22.73 -3.80
C GLY A 22 7.23 22.18 -2.47
N VAL A 23 7.94 21.22 -1.86
CA VAL A 23 7.60 20.66 -0.54
C VAL A 23 8.36 21.42 0.54
N HIS A 24 7.63 22.09 1.43
CA HIS A 24 8.21 22.88 2.52
C HIS A 24 8.34 22.11 3.84
N SER A 25 7.59 21.01 4.02
CA SER A 25 7.71 20.15 5.21
C SER A 25 8.96 19.27 5.10
N PRO A 26 9.94 19.36 6.03
CA PRO A 26 11.15 18.56 5.97
C PRO A 26 10.89 17.05 5.99
N SER A 27 9.91 16.60 6.79
CA SER A 27 9.52 15.20 6.87
C SER A 27 8.90 14.69 5.56
N ASP A 28 8.09 15.50 4.89
CA ASP A 28 7.52 15.11 3.59
C ASP A 28 8.57 15.09 2.48
N PHE A 29 9.48 16.07 2.50
CA PHE A 29 10.59 16.11 1.57
C PHE A 29 11.43 14.85 1.74
N PHE A 30 11.82 14.52 2.97
CA PHE A 30 12.58 13.31 3.29
C PHE A 30 11.86 12.05 2.82
N PHE A 31 10.56 11.90 3.11
CA PHE A 31 9.78 10.75 2.67
C PHE A 31 9.80 10.62 1.14
N ILE A 32 9.60 11.72 0.42
CA ILE A 32 9.62 11.71 -1.04
C ILE A 32 11.01 11.34 -1.57
N THR A 33 12.08 11.95 -1.06
CA THR A 33 13.43 11.74 -1.61
C THR A 33 14.03 10.40 -1.23
N ASN A 34 13.91 10.00 0.05
CA ASN A 34 14.63 8.85 0.62
C ASN A 34 13.78 7.59 0.75
N VAL A 35 12.46 7.67 0.54
CA VAL A 35 11.58 6.47 0.55
C VAL A 35 10.94 6.27 -0.82
N VAL A 36 10.28 7.30 -1.36
CA VAL A 36 9.59 7.20 -2.66
C VAL A 36 10.60 7.07 -3.81
N TYR A 37 11.55 7.99 -3.92
CA TYR A 37 12.52 8.04 -5.02
C TYR A 37 13.77 7.20 -4.86
N GLU A 38 13.97 6.57 -3.71
CA GLU A 38 15.11 5.69 -3.47
C GLU A 38 15.21 4.57 -4.53
N GLN A 39 16.41 4.39 -5.10
CA GLN A 39 16.74 3.45 -6.17
C GLN A 39 17.79 2.41 -5.78
N GLN A 40 18.40 2.50 -4.59
CA GLN A 40 19.44 1.56 -4.17
C GLN A 40 18.91 0.11 -4.20
N PRO A 41 19.74 -0.85 -4.65
CA PRO A 41 19.37 -2.26 -4.63
C PRO A 41 19.31 -2.76 -3.18
N PHE A 42 18.26 -3.51 -2.87
CA PHE A 42 18.16 -4.25 -1.61
C PHE A 42 18.44 -5.73 -1.85
N TYR A 43 18.94 -6.41 -0.82
CA TYR A 43 19.32 -7.84 -0.87
C TYR A 43 18.20 -8.75 -1.44
N ALA A 44 16.94 -8.41 -1.17
CA ALA A 44 15.79 -9.24 -1.55
C ALA A 44 15.30 -9.02 -2.99
N TYR A 45 15.70 -7.95 -3.68
CA TYR A 45 15.04 -7.57 -4.94
C TYR A 45 15.21 -8.59 -6.07
N SER A 46 16.38 -9.21 -6.19
CA SER A 46 16.61 -10.19 -7.26
C SER A 46 15.74 -11.44 -7.09
N SER A 47 15.73 -12.04 -5.89
CA SER A 47 14.90 -13.21 -5.60
C SER A 47 13.41 -12.92 -5.74
N LEU A 48 12.96 -11.75 -5.27
CA LEU A 48 11.57 -11.31 -5.39
C LEU A 48 11.15 -11.06 -6.86
N HIS A 49 12.04 -10.55 -7.71
CA HIS A 49 11.76 -10.39 -9.15
C HIS A 49 11.49 -11.74 -9.82
N HIS A 50 12.22 -12.81 -9.44
CA HIS A 50 11.97 -14.14 -9.97
C HIS A 50 10.65 -14.72 -9.45
N LEU A 51 10.36 -14.61 -8.15
CA LEU A 51 9.09 -15.07 -7.56
C LEU A 51 7.87 -14.41 -8.21
N ARG A 52 7.97 -13.12 -8.53
CA ARG A 52 6.92 -12.36 -9.21
C ARG A 52 6.47 -13.00 -10.52
N ARG A 53 7.37 -13.63 -11.28
CA ARG A 53 7.05 -14.26 -12.57
C ARG A 53 6.10 -15.45 -12.40
N VAL A 54 6.16 -16.14 -11.25
CA VAL A 54 5.34 -17.32 -10.94
C VAL A 54 3.87 -16.94 -10.76
N VAL A 55 3.58 -15.76 -10.22
CA VAL A 55 2.22 -15.28 -9.91
C VAL A 55 1.79 -14.10 -10.78
N ALA A 56 2.48 -13.86 -11.89
CA ALA A 56 2.20 -12.74 -12.79
C ALA A 56 0.81 -12.82 -13.46
N PHE A 57 0.17 -14.00 -13.45
CA PHE A 57 -1.18 -14.20 -13.96
C PHE A 57 -2.28 -13.67 -13.01
N LEU A 58 -1.94 -13.39 -11.75
CA LEU A 58 -2.86 -12.81 -10.76
C LEU A 58 -2.72 -11.27 -10.71
N PRO A 59 -3.70 -10.54 -10.15
CA PRO A 59 -3.61 -9.09 -9.97
C PRO A 59 -2.36 -8.70 -9.16
N HIS A 60 -1.55 -7.80 -9.73
CA HIS A 60 -0.29 -7.37 -9.12
C HIS A 60 0.07 -5.94 -9.56
N TYR A 61 0.88 -5.23 -8.77
CA TYR A 61 1.38 -3.89 -9.12
C TYR A 61 2.59 -3.99 -10.02
N ARG A 62 3.07 -2.88 -10.58
CA ARG A 62 4.38 -2.84 -11.22
C ARG A 62 5.47 -3.09 -10.17
N GLU A 63 6.56 -3.75 -10.55
CA GLU A 63 7.64 -4.07 -9.61
C GLU A 63 8.23 -2.82 -8.91
N LYS A 64 8.24 -1.67 -9.61
CA LYS A 64 8.60 -0.38 -9.02
C LYS A 64 7.75 -0.02 -7.79
N VAL A 65 6.47 -0.34 -7.82
CA VAL A 65 5.53 -0.12 -6.70
C VAL A 65 5.80 -1.11 -5.58
N ASP A 66 6.00 -2.40 -5.88
CA ASP A 66 6.31 -3.40 -4.85
C ASP A 66 7.64 -3.11 -4.15
N LYS A 67 8.66 -2.64 -4.89
CA LYS A 67 9.92 -2.11 -4.32
C LYS A 67 9.69 -0.90 -3.43
N PHE A 68 8.75 -0.02 -3.79
CA PHE A 68 8.37 1.07 -2.90
C PHE A 68 7.67 0.56 -1.63
N LEU A 69 6.77 -0.41 -1.72
CA LEU A 69 6.10 -1.00 -0.56
C LEU A 69 7.12 -1.62 0.42
N PHE A 70 8.15 -2.30 -0.11
CA PHE A 70 9.30 -2.74 0.69
C PHE A 70 9.93 -1.56 1.45
N ARG A 71 10.29 -0.49 0.73
CA ARG A 71 10.94 0.68 1.36
C ARG A 71 10.05 1.39 2.36
N LEU A 72 8.74 1.44 2.09
CA LEU A 72 7.75 2.01 2.99
C LEU A 72 7.70 1.23 4.30
N VAL A 73 7.64 -0.10 4.25
CA VAL A 73 7.68 -0.94 5.47
C VAL A 73 9.01 -0.80 6.20
N ASN A 74 10.14 -0.79 5.47
CA ASN A 74 11.45 -0.56 6.07
C ASN A 74 11.56 0.82 6.77
N TYR A 75 10.86 1.83 6.26
CA TYR A 75 10.80 3.17 6.86
C TYR A 75 9.85 3.23 8.06
N LEU A 76 8.64 2.67 7.94
CA LEU A 76 7.61 2.77 8.97
C LEU A 76 7.84 1.85 10.16
N GLN A 77 8.50 0.70 9.93
CA GLN A 77 8.62 -0.37 10.91
C GLN A 77 7.25 -0.69 11.57
N PRO A 78 6.24 -1.13 10.79
CA PRO A 78 4.93 -1.53 11.29
C PRO A 78 4.97 -2.93 11.92
N SER A 79 4.23 -3.13 13.00
CA SER A 79 4.15 -4.40 13.72
C SER A 79 3.07 -5.32 13.14
N VAL A 80 1.96 -4.75 12.65
CA VAL A 80 0.79 -5.49 12.18
C VAL A 80 0.29 -4.90 10.85
N LEU A 81 0.34 -5.71 9.80
CA LEU A 81 -0.22 -5.39 8.49
C LEU A 81 -1.54 -6.14 8.27
N PHE A 82 -2.61 -5.40 7.94
CA PHE A 82 -3.84 -5.94 7.37
C PHE A 82 -3.90 -5.61 5.87
N GLU A 83 -3.92 -6.62 5.00
CA GLU A 83 -4.12 -6.46 3.54
C GLU A 83 -5.47 -7.04 3.12
N VAL A 84 -6.35 -6.21 2.54
CA VAL A 84 -7.63 -6.68 1.98
C VAL A 84 -7.52 -6.75 0.46
N GLY A 85 -7.69 -7.95 -0.09
CA GLY A 85 -7.58 -8.23 -1.52
C GLY A 85 -6.17 -8.64 -1.96
N THR A 86 -5.72 -9.83 -1.52
CA THR A 86 -4.35 -10.35 -1.67
C THR A 86 -3.77 -10.30 -3.11
N GLY A 87 -4.60 -10.46 -4.14
CA GLY A 87 -4.14 -10.56 -5.52
C GLY A 87 -3.11 -11.68 -5.70
N SER A 88 -1.91 -11.33 -6.16
CA SER A 88 -0.81 -12.28 -6.35
C SER A 88 -0.01 -12.60 -5.09
N GLY A 89 -0.25 -11.90 -3.97
CA GLY A 89 0.53 -12.00 -2.72
C GLY A 89 1.97 -11.49 -2.81
N ILE A 90 2.39 -10.99 -3.97
CA ILE A 90 3.77 -10.50 -4.16
C ILE A 90 4.00 -9.20 -3.38
N SER A 91 2.98 -8.33 -3.24
CA SER A 91 3.04 -7.11 -2.43
C SER A 91 3.39 -7.42 -0.99
N VAL A 92 2.65 -8.35 -0.38
CA VAL A 92 2.91 -8.88 0.96
C VAL A 92 4.30 -9.46 1.06
N ARG A 93 4.72 -10.25 0.08
CA ARG A 93 6.06 -10.85 0.10
C ARG A 93 7.16 -9.77 0.08
N TYR A 94 7.05 -8.73 -0.74
CA TYR A 94 7.98 -7.59 -0.70
C TYR A 94 7.99 -6.90 0.67
N MET A 95 6.80 -6.63 1.23
CA MET A 95 6.67 -5.99 2.54
C MET A 95 7.31 -6.82 3.67
N LEU A 96 7.12 -8.13 3.67
CA LEU A 96 7.72 -9.05 4.65
C LEU A 96 9.23 -9.16 4.55
N GLU A 97 9.80 -9.12 3.33
CA GLU A 97 11.25 -9.12 3.20
C GLU A 97 11.88 -7.84 3.77
N ALA A 98 11.11 -6.75 3.94
CA ALA A 98 11.60 -5.54 4.59
C ALA A 98 11.59 -5.64 6.12
N ARG A 99 10.62 -6.37 6.68
CA ARG A 99 10.52 -6.63 8.11
C ARG A 99 9.94 -8.03 8.38
N ASN A 100 10.83 -8.97 8.71
CA ASN A 100 10.45 -10.37 8.93
C ASN A 100 9.61 -10.60 10.21
N GLU A 101 9.67 -9.68 11.17
CA GLU A 101 8.97 -9.75 12.47
C GLU A 101 7.54 -9.22 12.41
N MET A 102 7.14 -8.58 11.31
CA MET A 102 5.81 -8.02 11.12
C MET A 102 4.79 -9.16 11.00
N SER A 103 3.74 -9.12 11.83
CA SER A 103 2.58 -10.00 11.68
C SER A 103 1.73 -9.52 10.50
N VAL A 104 1.41 -10.42 9.58
CA VAL A 104 0.65 -10.08 8.37
C VAL A 104 -0.61 -10.90 8.28
N TYR A 105 -1.73 -10.20 8.14
CA TYR A 105 -3.05 -10.79 7.90
C TYR A 105 -3.51 -10.34 6.52
N THR A 106 -3.57 -11.28 5.57
CA THR A 106 -3.99 -10.98 4.20
C THR A 106 -5.28 -11.72 3.89
N PHE A 107 -6.32 -10.97 3.53
CA PHE A 107 -7.67 -11.47 3.34
C PHE A 107 -7.97 -11.61 1.84
N ALA A 108 -8.38 -12.81 1.43
CA ALA A 108 -8.90 -13.07 0.09
C ALA A 108 -10.23 -13.81 0.16
N GLU A 109 -11.11 -13.53 -0.80
CA GLU A 109 -12.36 -14.28 -0.96
C GLU A 109 -12.09 -15.78 -1.18
N GLN A 110 -11.08 -16.08 -2.01
CA GLN A 110 -10.63 -17.44 -2.27
C GLN A 110 -9.11 -17.52 -2.24
N CYS A 111 -8.59 -18.52 -1.54
CA CYS A 111 -7.15 -18.72 -1.46
C CYS A 111 -6.59 -19.43 -2.70
N GLN A 112 -5.52 -18.86 -3.27
CA GLN A 112 -4.84 -19.41 -4.44
C GLN A 112 -3.63 -20.24 -4.04
N GLU A 113 -3.50 -21.44 -4.58
CA GLU A 113 -2.40 -22.36 -4.25
C GLU A 113 -1.02 -21.78 -4.60
N ALA A 114 -0.91 -21.09 -5.75
CA ALA A 114 0.33 -20.40 -6.12
C ALA A 114 0.72 -19.32 -5.11
N VAL A 115 -0.26 -18.63 -4.53
CA VAL A 115 -0.05 -17.59 -3.50
C VAL A 115 0.35 -18.23 -2.18
N LYS A 116 -0.31 -19.32 -1.76
CA LYS A 116 0.07 -20.11 -0.57
C LYS A 116 1.54 -20.52 -0.62
N ARG A 117 2.04 -20.98 -1.76
CA ARG A 117 3.45 -21.37 -1.94
C ARG A 117 4.44 -20.21 -1.81
N ILE A 118 4.06 -19.00 -2.25
CA ILE A 118 4.90 -17.82 -2.09
C ILE A 118 4.90 -17.35 -0.64
N LEU A 119 3.78 -17.46 0.07
CA LEU A 119 3.65 -16.98 1.44
C LEU A 119 4.14 -18.00 2.48
N SER A 120 4.11 -19.31 2.18
CA SER A 120 4.44 -20.39 3.13
C SER A 120 5.86 -20.34 3.68
N ALA A 121 6.80 -19.74 2.94
CA ALA A 121 8.17 -19.52 3.42
C ALA A 121 8.29 -18.41 4.48
N LYS A 122 7.19 -17.77 4.88
CA LYS A 122 7.12 -16.76 5.94
C LYS A 122 6.04 -17.15 6.96
N PRO A 123 6.40 -17.69 8.14
CA PRO A 123 5.42 -18.18 9.12
C PRO A 123 4.60 -17.07 9.79
N ALA A 124 5.04 -15.81 9.71
CA ALA A 124 4.35 -14.65 10.25
C ALA A 124 3.14 -14.19 9.41
N VAL A 125 2.80 -14.92 8.35
CA VAL A 125 1.72 -14.58 7.41
C VAL A 125 0.52 -15.50 7.60
N GLU A 126 -0.60 -14.90 7.93
CA GLU A 126 -1.89 -15.55 7.94
C GLU A 126 -2.63 -15.20 6.64
N TYR A 127 -2.67 -16.17 5.72
CA TYR A 127 -3.47 -16.06 4.50
C TYR A 127 -4.88 -16.57 4.76
N LEU A 128 -5.81 -15.64 4.97
CA LEU A 128 -7.16 -15.91 5.45
C LEU A 128 -8.16 -15.90 4.30
N GLU A 129 -8.92 -16.98 4.19
CA GLU A 129 -9.99 -17.17 3.22
C GLU A 129 -11.35 -16.75 3.80
N GLY A 130 -12.20 -16.13 2.97
CA GLY A 130 -13.57 -15.77 3.31
C GLY A 130 -13.80 -14.29 3.60
N SER A 131 -14.83 -14.00 4.39
CA SER A 131 -15.28 -12.63 4.70
C SER A 131 -14.22 -11.87 5.51
N TRP A 132 -13.64 -10.82 4.93
CA TRP A 132 -12.63 -10.01 5.61
C TRP A 132 -13.21 -9.31 6.84
N GLN A 133 -14.49 -8.93 6.83
CA GLN A 133 -15.16 -8.27 7.95
C GLN A 133 -15.20 -9.17 9.19
N GLU A 134 -15.56 -10.44 9.02
CA GLU A 134 -15.63 -11.40 10.11
C GLU A 134 -14.25 -11.65 10.70
N LYS A 135 -13.24 -11.80 9.83
CA LYS A 135 -11.85 -12.02 10.25
C LYS A 135 -11.24 -10.80 10.93
N VAL A 136 -11.49 -9.60 10.43
CA VAL A 136 -11.08 -8.35 11.08
C VAL A 136 -11.72 -8.24 12.46
N LYS A 137 -13.01 -8.54 12.61
CA LYS A 137 -13.70 -8.55 13.92
C LYS A 137 -13.12 -9.58 14.87
N GLU A 138 -12.82 -10.79 14.39
CA GLU A 138 -12.19 -11.84 15.17
C GLU A 138 -10.80 -11.41 15.69
N LEU A 139 -9.96 -10.86 14.81
CA LEU A 139 -8.61 -10.41 15.12
C LEU A 139 -8.61 -9.22 16.09
N THR A 140 -9.43 -8.21 15.81
CA THR A 140 -9.55 -7.03 16.68
C THR A 140 -10.16 -7.37 18.03
N GLY A 141 -11.10 -8.34 18.10
CA GLY A 141 -11.61 -8.89 19.37
C GLY A 141 -10.54 -9.62 20.20
N LYS A 142 -9.48 -10.13 19.57
CA LYS A 142 -8.28 -10.70 20.23
C LYS A 142 -7.23 -9.64 20.56
N GLY A 143 -7.49 -8.36 20.29
CA GLY A 143 -6.56 -7.26 20.54
C GLY A 143 -5.55 -7.02 19.41
N VAL A 144 -5.70 -7.67 18.26
CA VAL A 144 -4.82 -7.44 17.09
C VAL A 144 -5.31 -6.20 16.33
N VAL A 145 -4.50 -5.15 16.33
CA VAL A 145 -4.84 -3.86 15.71
C VAL A 145 -3.75 -3.48 14.68
N PRO A 146 -4.12 -3.09 13.45
CA PRO A 146 -3.14 -2.78 12.41
C PRO A 146 -2.53 -1.39 12.57
N ASP A 147 -1.22 -1.28 12.35
CA ASP A 147 -0.52 -0.01 12.13
C ASP A 147 -0.18 0.23 10.65
N LEU A 148 -0.28 -0.81 9.82
CA LEU A 148 -0.31 -0.70 8.37
C LEU A 148 -1.56 -1.36 7.79
N VAL A 149 -2.32 -0.64 6.97
CA VAL A 149 -3.47 -1.19 6.26
C VAL A 149 -3.24 -1.05 4.76
N HIS A 150 -3.37 -2.13 4.01
CA HIS A 150 -3.28 -2.12 2.55
C HIS A 150 -4.62 -2.52 1.93
N ILE A 151 -5.33 -1.53 1.39
CA ILE A 151 -6.56 -1.73 0.62
C ILE A 151 -6.16 -2.02 -0.83
N ALA A 152 -5.90 -3.29 -1.13
CA ALA A 152 -5.26 -3.74 -2.35
C ALA A 152 -6.29 -3.98 -3.47
N TYR A 153 -6.54 -5.25 -3.82
CA TYR A 153 -7.44 -5.67 -4.90
C TYR A 153 -8.80 -6.09 -4.35
N THR A 154 -9.60 -5.13 -3.88
CA THR A 154 -10.95 -5.37 -3.36
C THR A 154 -11.96 -4.38 -3.92
N ALA A 155 -13.20 -4.86 -4.12
CA ALA A 155 -14.35 -4.04 -4.47
C ALA A 155 -14.93 -3.30 -3.26
N ASP A 156 -14.75 -3.83 -2.04
CA ASP A 156 -15.24 -3.24 -0.78
C ASP A 156 -14.32 -2.13 -0.24
N TYR A 157 -13.57 -1.44 -1.10
CA TYR A 157 -12.52 -0.49 -0.69
C TYR A 157 -13.04 0.64 0.22
N GLU A 158 -14.27 1.10 0.03
CA GLU A 158 -14.88 2.13 0.89
C GLU A 158 -15.20 1.58 2.28
N LYS A 159 -15.79 0.37 2.35
CA LYS A 159 -16.14 -0.28 3.61
C LYS A 159 -14.91 -0.62 4.43
N VAL A 160 -13.86 -1.15 3.78
CA VAL A 160 -12.57 -1.43 4.43
C VAL A 160 -12.00 -0.17 5.07
N PHE A 161 -12.05 0.96 4.35
CA PHE A 161 -11.58 2.23 4.88
C PHE A 161 -12.38 2.66 6.11
N GLU A 162 -13.71 2.70 6.03
CA GLU A 162 -14.55 3.15 7.15
C GLU A 162 -14.50 2.22 8.37
N GLU A 163 -14.44 0.90 8.18
CA GLU A 163 -14.37 -0.06 9.29
C GLU A 163 -13.01 -0.10 9.96
N LEU A 164 -11.92 0.17 9.23
CA LEU A 164 -10.57 0.17 9.80
C LEU A 164 -10.13 1.53 10.33
N LEU A 165 -10.76 2.62 9.89
CA LEU A 165 -10.42 3.97 10.32
C LEU A 165 -10.48 4.20 11.84
N PRO A 166 -11.43 3.62 12.61
CA PRO A 166 -11.44 3.75 14.07
C PRO A 166 -10.17 3.25 14.77
N PHE A 167 -9.42 2.36 14.12
CA PHE A 167 -8.15 1.84 14.64
C PHE A 167 -6.94 2.73 14.27
N ALA A 168 -7.12 3.75 13.44
CA ALA A 168 -6.04 4.58 12.97
C ALA A 168 -5.54 5.55 14.05
N GLY A 169 -4.28 5.38 14.45
CA GLY A 169 -3.55 6.28 15.34
C GLY A 169 -2.50 7.12 14.62
N PRO A 170 -1.72 7.93 15.35
CA PRO A 170 -0.69 8.81 14.77
C PRO A 170 0.38 8.08 13.93
N ASN A 171 0.66 6.82 14.26
CA ASN A 171 1.66 5.99 13.56
C ASN A 171 1.04 5.09 12.49
N THR A 172 -0.28 5.10 12.33
CA THR A 172 -0.95 4.26 11.35
C THR A 172 -0.78 4.83 9.94
N CYS A 173 -0.62 3.93 8.98
CA CYS A 173 -0.54 4.26 7.56
C CYS A 173 -1.54 3.41 6.76
N PHE A 174 -2.32 4.05 5.90
CA PHE A 174 -3.17 3.35 4.94
C PHE A 174 -2.57 3.47 3.53
N ILE A 175 -2.49 2.34 2.83
CA ILE A 175 -2.09 2.22 1.44
C ILE A 175 -3.35 1.94 0.61
N ILE A 176 -3.68 2.85 -0.29
CA ILE A 176 -4.85 2.77 -1.18
C ILE A 176 -4.40 2.28 -2.55
N GLY A 177 -4.76 1.05 -2.91
CA GLY A 177 -4.42 0.44 -4.18
C GLY A 177 -5.21 1.01 -5.35
N LYS A 178 -4.52 1.36 -6.45
CA LYS A 178 -5.10 1.84 -7.72
C LYS A 178 -6.23 2.87 -7.53
N PRO A 179 -5.96 4.06 -6.94
CA PRO A 179 -6.98 5.09 -6.75
C PRO A 179 -7.64 5.56 -8.06
N TYR A 180 -6.95 5.38 -9.20
CA TYR A 180 -7.44 5.73 -10.54
C TYR A 180 -7.96 4.54 -11.35
N LEU A 181 -8.29 3.41 -10.71
CA LEU A 181 -8.78 2.21 -11.39
C LEU A 181 -10.00 2.49 -12.29
N ASN A 182 -10.96 3.25 -11.78
CA ASN A 182 -12.14 3.69 -12.51
C ASN A 182 -12.59 5.07 -12.00
N GLY A 183 -13.64 5.63 -12.62
CA GLY A 183 -14.15 6.95 -12.26
C GLY A 183 -14.72 7.03 -10.85
N GLU A 184 -15.29 5.95 -10.33
CA GLU A 184 -15.88 5.85 -9.00
C GLU A 184 -14.80 5.87 -7.91
N LYS A 185 -13.84 4.95 -7.98
CA LYS A 185 -12.71 4.87 -7.04
C LYS A 185 -11.88 6.15 -7.05
N LYS A 186 -11.78 6.84 -8.21
CA LYS A 186 -11.16 8.17 -8.30
C LYS A 186 -11.94 9.24 -7.54
N ARG A 187 -13.28 9.22 -7.58
CA ARG A 187 -14.12 10.16 -6.81
C ARG A 187 -13.98 9.87 -5.31
N TRP A 188 -14.01 8.60 -4.93
CA TRP A 188 -13.79 8.18 -3.55
C TRP A 188 -12.38 8.53 -3.04
N TRP A 189 -11.32 8.35 -3.84
CA TRP A 189 -9.98 8.79 -3.43
C TRP A 189 -9.94 10.29 -3.10
N LYS A 190 -10.66 11.12 -3.86
CA LYS A 190 -10.78 12.55 -3.56
C LYS A 190 -11.58 12.81 -2.27
N SER A 191 -12.55 11.98 -1.90
CA SER A 191 -13.24 12.13 -0.62
C SER A 191 -12.32 11.75 0.54
N VAL A 192 -11.55 10.67 0.44
CA VAL A 192 -10.53 10.27 1.44
C VAL A 192 -9.51 11.39 1.68
N VAL A 193 -9.01 12.01 0.61
CA VAL A 193 -8.09 13.16 0.71
C VAL A 193 -8.74 14.36 1.42
N ARG A 194 -10.04 14.59 1.23
CA ARG A 194 -10.79 15.70 1.87
C ARG A 194 -11.25 15.40 3.28
N ASP A 195 -11.35 14.13 3.66
CA ASP A 195 -11.86 13.67 4.95
C ASP A 195 -11.10 14.28 6.14
N PRO A 196 -11.73 15.02 7.07
CA PRO A 196 -11.03 15.65 8.18
C PRO A 196 -10.32 14.66 9.12
N ARG A 197 -10.69 13.37 9.09
CA ARG A 197 -10.06 12.28 9.84
C ARG A 197 -8.71 11.86 9.26
N THR A 198 -8.39 12.21 8.01
CA THR A 198 -7.05 11.97 7.40
C THR A 198 -6.04 13.09 7.66
N GLY A 199 -4.76 12.76 7.73
CA GLY A 199 -3.65 13.70 7.84
C GLY A 199 -3.00 13.96 6.49
N VAL A 200 -1.67 13.92 6.43
CA VAL A 200 -0.94 14.08 5.18
C VAL A 200 -1.22 12.91 4.23
N THR A 201 -1.48 13.21 2.97
CA THR A 201 -1.74 12.21 1.92
C THR A 201 -0.79 12.38 0.74
N PHE A 202 -0.36 11.25 0.16
CA PHE A 202 0.48 11.23 -1.03
C PHE A 202 -0.22 10.47 -2.16
N ASP A 203 -0.26 11.07 -3.34
CA ASP A 203 -0.77 10.44 -4.56
C ASP A 203 0.40 10.05 -5.46
N LEU A 204 0.70 8.75 -5.49
CA LEU A 204 1.76 8.15 -6.29
C LEU A 204 1.22 7.54 -7.61
N TYR A 205 0.01 7.91 -8.02
CA TYR A 205 -0.75 7.36 -9.15
C TYR A 205 -1.21 5.92 -8.97
N ASP A 206 -0.30 4.94 -8.91
CA ASP A 206 -0.69 3.52 -8.76
C ASP A 206 -1.16 3.19 -7.35
N ILE A 207 -0.72 3.97 -6.36
CA ILE A 207 -1.10 3.85 -4.95
C ILE A 207 -1.24 5.25 -4.32
N GLY A 208 -2.14 5.35 -3.35
CA GLY A 208 -2.25 6.50 -2.44
C GLY A 208 -1.73 6.13 -1.05
N ILE A 209 -1.07 7.05 -0.37
CA ILE A 209 -0.62 6.89 1.01
C ILE A 209 -1.39 7.87 1.88
N VAL A 210 -1.89 7.42 3.02
CA VAL A 210 -2.65 8.22 3.98
C VAL A 210 -2.05 8.03 5.36
N PHE A 211 -1.54 9.11 5.93
CA PHE A 211 -1.12 9.16 7.33
C PHE A 211 -2.20 9.81 8.18
N PHE A 212 -2.21 9.48 9.47
CA PHE A 212 -3.21 9.99 10.41
C PHE A 212 -2.61 10.88 11.52
N ASP A 213 -1.30 11.15 11.49
CA ASP A 213 -0.66 12.10 12.40
C ASP A 213 -1.25 13.51 12.22
N LYS A 214 -2.00 13.94 13.25
CA LYS A 214 -2.65 15.25 13.33
C LYS A 214 -1.76 16.36 13.84
N LYS A 215 -0.54 16.06 14.32
CA LYS A 215 0.43 17.08 14.71
C LYS A 215 0.91 17.90 13.51
N ARG A 216 0.76 17.34 12.32
CA ARG A 216 1.19 17.94 11.06
C ARG A 216 -0.02 18.55 10.35
N ALA A 217 0.20 19.70 9.72
CA ALA A 217 -0.84 20.32 8.90
C ALA A 217 -1.29 19.34 7.82
N LYS A 218 -2.61 19.21 7.66
CA LYS A 218 -3.19 18.34 6.65
C LYS A 218 -2.82 18.88 5.27
N GLU A 219 -2.08 18.08 4.50
CA GLU A 219 -1.67 18.42 3.15
C GLU A 219 -1.84 17.23 2.19
N HIS A 220 -2.23 17.54 0.95
CA HIS A 220 -2.28 16.56 -0.12
C HIS A 220 -1.13 16.79 -1.09
N ARG A 221 -0.32 15.76 -1.33
CA ARG A 221 0.86 15.83 -2.18
C ARG A 221 0.73 14.88 -3.36
N ILE A 222 0.67 15.45 -4.56
CA ILE A 222 0.86 14.66 -5.78
C ILE A 222 2.36 14.44 -5.96
N VAL A 223 2.77 13.21 -6.25
CA VAL A 223 4.18 12.87 -6.54
C VAL A 223 4.25 12.14 -7.87
N ASN A 224 5.25 12.49 -8.67
CA ASN A 224 5.45 11.85 -9.97
C ASN A 224 6.21 10.52 -9.84
N PHE A 225 5.50 9.48 -9.39
CA PHE A 225 6.02 8.13 -9.21
C PHE A 225 5.66 7.18 -10.36
N LEU A 226 5.27 7.73 -11.51
CA LEU A 226 4.95 6.96 -12.73
C LEU A 226 6.17 6.26 -13.31
#